data_AF-A0A8J6TUH9-F1
#
_entry.id   AF-A0A8J6TUH9-F1
#
_cell.length_a   1.000
_cell.length_b   1.000
_cell.length_c   1.000
_cell.angle_alpha   90.00
_cell.angle_beta   90.00
_cell.angle_gamma   90.00
#
_symmetry.space_group_name_H-M   'P 1'
#
loop_
_entity.id
_entity.type
_entity.pdbx_description
1 polymer ?
#
loop_
_entity_poly.entity_id
_entity_poly.type
_entity_poly.pdbx_seq_one_letter_code
_entity_poly.pdbx_strand_id
1 'polypeptide(L)' 'MVRELTHFVGGKHVQGTSGRFGDVFDPNTGQVQSRVPLASTSEVEAAIANAAEAQQE' A
#
# COMPACT_ATOMS: atom_id res chain seq x y z
N MET A 1 -6.33 13.36 -12.93
CA MET A 1 -6.81 12.62 -11.74
C MET A 1 -5.58 12.13 -11.00
N VAL A 2 -5.53 12.29 -9.67
CA VAL A 2 -4.37 11.87 -8.86
C VAL A 2 -4.33 10.34 -8.83
N ARG A 3 -3.18 9.73 -9.14
CA ARG A 3 -3.04 8.26 -9.18
C ARG A 3 -3.08 7.70 -7.75
N GLU A 4 -3.84 6.64 -7.54
CA GLU A 4 -3.77 5.85 -6.31
C GLU A 4 -2.75 4.72 -6.45
N LEU A 5 -1.89 4.58 -5.44
CA LEU A 5 -0.98 3.44 -5.33
C LEU A 5 -1.67 2.26 -4.67
N THR A 6 -1.03 1.10 -4.68
CA THR A 6 -1.53 -0.11 -4.03
C THR A 6 -0.49 -0.64 -3.05
N HIS A 7 -0.90 -1.52 -2.14
CA HIS A 7 0.02 -2.41 -1.47
C HIS A 7 0.59 -3.43 -2.47
N PHE A 8 1.72 -4.05 -2.12
CA PHE A 8 2.28 -5.15 -2.89
C PHE A 8 2.51 -6.33 -1.93
N VAL A 9 1.67 -7.36 -2.03
CA VAL A 9 1.62 -8.50 -1.10
C VAL A 9 1.48 -9.78 -1.93
N GLY A 10 2.24 -10.82 -1.59
CA GLY A 10 2.19 -12.10 -2.31
C GLY A 10 2.49 -12.00 -3.80
N GLY A 11 3.37 -11.08 -4.20
CA GLY A 11 3.73 -10.84 -5.60
C GLY A 11 2.65 -10.12 -6.42
N LYS A 12 1.63 -9.52 -5.79
CA LYS A 12 0.50 -8.88 -6.48
C LYS A 12 0.23 -7.49 -5.93
N HIS A 13 -0.32 -6.62 -6.79
CA HIS A 13 -0.86 -5.32 -6.38
C HIS A 13 -2.21 -5.52 -5.69
N VAL A 14 -2.36 -5.02 -4.46
CA VAL A 14 -3.56 -5.18 -3.63
C VAL A 14 -4.06 -3.80 -3.19
N GLN A 15 -5.33 -3.51 -3.44
CA GLN A 15 -5.94 -2.24 -3.01
C GLN A 15 -5.96 -2.13 -1.49
N GLY A 16 -5.62 -0.96 -0.96
CA GLY A 16 -5.80 -0.66 0.45
C GLY A 16 -7.29 -0.54 0.80
N THR A 17 -7.67 -1.11 1.93
CA THR A 17 -9.05 -1.24 2.44
C THR A 17 -9.28 -0.41 3.69
N SER A 18 -8.23 0.17 4.29
CA SER A 18 -8.33 1.05 5.45
C SER A 18 -9.11 2.36 5.21
N GLY A 19 -9.28 2.76 3.94
CA GLY A 19 -9.83 4.06 3.54
C GLY A 19 -8.91 5.26 3.83
N ARG A 20 -7.74 5.03 4.45
CA ARG A 20 -6.77 6.07 4.80
C ARG A 20 -5.74 6.22 3.69
N PHE A 21 -5.43 7.46 3.35
CA PHE A 21 -4.44 7.78 2.32
C PHE A 21 -3.50 8.88 2.82
N GLY A 22 -2.25 8.81 2.35
CA GLY A 22 -1.28 9.91 2.43
C GLY A 22 -1.04 10.50 1.04
N ASP A 23 -0.78 11.80 0.99
CA ASP A 23 -0.42 12.48 -0.25
C ASP A 23 1.07 12.30 -0.55
N VAL A 24 1.39 12.01 -1.81
CA VAL A 24 2.74 11.97 -2.34
C VAL A 24 2.93 13.22 -3.19
N PHE A 25 3.81 14.11 -2.75
CA PHE A 25 4.07 15.39 -3.39
C PHE A 25 5.17 15.28 -4.45
N ASP A 26 5.07 16.10 -5.50
CA ASP A 26 6.19 16.42 -6.38
C ASP A 26 7.09 17.45 -5.65
N PRO A 27 8.37 17.14 -5.39
CA PRO A 27 9.25 18.02 -4.63
C PRO A 27 9.56 19.35 -5.34
N ASN A 28 9.39 19.44 -6.66
CA ASN A 28 9.69 20.67 -7.41
C ASN A 28 8.53 21.68 -7.36
N THR A 29 7.29 21.18 -7.31
CA THR A 29 6.08 22.00 -7.45
C THR A 29 5.23 22.05 -6.18
N GLY A 30 5.44 21.12 -5.24
CA GLY A 30 4.62 20.95 -4.04
C GLY A 30 3.20 20.44 -4.33
N GLN A 31 2.91 20.01 -5.56
CA GLN A 31 1.60 19.48 -5.93
C GLN A 31 1.51 17.98 -5.65
N VAL A 32 0.30 17.48 -5.38
CA VAL A 32 0.05 16.05 -5.16
C VAL A 32 0.14 15.31 -6.50
N GLN A 33 1.06 14.36 -6.61
CA GLN A 33 1.24 13.51 -7.79
C GLN A 33 0.58 12.12 -7.65
N SER A 34 0.46 11.61 -6.42
CA SER A 34 -0.26 10.36 -6.14
C SER A 34 -0.74 10.29 -4.69
N ARG A 35 -1.60 9.31 -4.39
CA ARG A 35 -2.00 8.97 -3.01
C ARG A 35 -1.56 7.55 -2.66
N VAL A 36 -0.93 7.38 -1.50
CA VAL A 36 -0.52 6.07 -0.99
C VAL A 36 -1.55 5.56 0.03
N PRO A 37 -2.06 4.33 -0.09
CA PRO A 37 -2.92 3.76 0.95
C PRO A 37 -2.10 3.51 2.21
N LEU A 38 -2.65 3.89 3.36
CA LEU A 38 -2.04 3.66 4.67
C LEU A 38 -2.67 2.40 5.28
N ALA A 39 -1.88 1.33 5.40
CA ALA A 39 -2.40 0.03 5.83
C ALA A 39 -3.00 0.08 7.24
N SER A 40 -4.11 -0.64 7.43
CA SER A 40 -4.65 -1.02 8.72
C SER A 40 -3.85 -2.18 9.33
N THR A 41 -4.02 -2.43 10.63
CA THR A 41 -3.38 -3.55 11.32
C THR A 41 -3.73 -4.90 10.66
N SER A 42 -5.00 -5.11 10.31
CA SER A 42 -5.45 -6.37 9.68
C SER A 42 -4.82 -6.60 8.30
N GLU A 43 -4.57 -5.54 7.53
CA GLU A 43 -3.87 -5.67 6.24
C GLU A 43 -2.40 -6.05 6.42
N VAL A 44 -1.75 -5.51 7.45
CA VAL A 44 -0.37 -5.89 7.81
C VAL A 44 -0.32 -7.34 8.29
N GLU A 45 -1.24 -7.77 9.14
CA GLU A 45 -1.36 -9.17 9.59
C GLU A 45 -1.55 -10.14 8.41
N ALA A 46 -2.40 -9.80 7.44
CA ALA A 46 -2.59 -10.60 6.24
C ALA A 46 -1.31 -10.70 5.39
N ALA A 47 -0.55 -9.60 5.27
CA ALA A 47 0.73 -9.61 4.58
C ALA A 47 1.78 -10.49 5.29
N ILE A 48 1.82 -10.45 6.62
CA ILE A 48 2.70 -11.31 7.44
C ILE A 48 2.33 -12.77 7.26
N ALA A 49 1.05 -13.12 7.34
CA ALA A 49 0.59 -14.50 7.14
C ALA A 49 0.98 -15.04 5.76
N ASN A 50 0.80 -14.24 4.71
CA ASN A 50 1.22 -14.61 3.36
C ASN A 50 2.74 -14.82 3.24
N ALA A 51 3.55 -13.96 3.87
CA ALA A 51 5.00 -14.12 3.89
C ALA A 51 5.43 -15.39 4.65
N ALA A 52 4.78 -15.71 5.77
CA ALA A 52 5.06 -16.91 6.56
C ALA A 52 4.71 -18.20 5.80
N GLU A 53 3.59 -18.21 5.07
CA GLU A 53 3.23 -19.34 4.18
C GLU A 53 4.28 -19.56 3.09
N ALA A 54 4.76 -18.48 2.47
CA ALA A 54 5.75 -18.55 1.39
C ALA A 54 7.17 -18.94 1.84
N GLN A 55 7.47 -18.88 3.14
CA GLN A 55 8.80 -19.11 3.70
C GLN A 55 9.06 -20.56 4.16
N GLN A 56 8.06 -21.44 4.08
CA GLN A 56 8.21 -22.84 4.52
C GLN A 56 9.35 -23.55 3.74
N GLU A 57 10.26 -24.20 4.48
CA GLU A 57 11.43 -24.94 3.96
C GLU A 57 11.05 -26.26 3.27
#